data_AF-A0A2U1RJ45-F1
#
_entry.id   AF-A0A2U1RJ45-F1
#
_cell.length_a   1.000
_cell.length_b   1.000
_cell.length_c   1.000
_cell.angle_alpha   90.00
_cell.angle_beta   90.00
_cell.angle_gamma   90.00
#
_symmetry.space_group_name_H-M   'P 1'
#
loop_
_entity.id
_entity.type
_entity.pdbx_description
1 polymer ?
#
loop_
_entity_poly.entity_id
_entity_poly.type
_entity_poly.pdbx_seq_one_letter_code
_entity_poly.pdbx_strand_id
1 'polypeptide(L)'
;MFYMIEFDQKQGIWGKQVADAYQRFADHFTKLLPQFKLIGLFSRDLYMGHRPQYFALWEFSAYADLDAWAKLWTTDDEGRRLTQELSELVQNWDAKVLRKLL
;
A
#
# COMPACT_ATOMS: atom_id res chain seq x y z
N MET A 1 -11.90 -9.64 3.34
CA MET A 1 -11.74 -8.35 4.05
C MET A 1 -10.77 -7.52 3.25
N PHE A 2 -10.76 -6.20 3.46
CA PHE A 2 -9.85 -5.32 2.75
C PHE A 2 -8.96 -4.54 3.69
N TYR A 3 -7.70 -4.36 3.32
CA TYR A 3 -6.77 -3.44 3.95
C TYR A 3 -6.57 -2.27 2.98
N MET A 4 -7.10 -1.12 3.35
CA MET A 4 -6.98 0.09 2.57
C MET A 4 -5.86 0.94 3.16
N ILE A 5 -4.97 1.41 2.29
CA ILE A 5 -3.87 2.31 2.66
C ILE A 5 -4.02 3.58 1.86
N GLU A 6 -4.08 4.70 2.55
CA GLU A 6 -4.21 6.05 1.99
C GLU A 6 -2.90 6.81 2.22
N PHE A 7 -2.48 7.61 1.23
CA PHE A 7 -1.29 8.44 1.34
C PHE A 7 -1.30 9.57 0.30
N ASP A 8 -0.42 10.55 0.52
CA ASP A 8 -0.15 11.64 -0.42
C ASP A 8 1.25 11.53 -0.99
N GLN A 9 1.46 11.96 -2.24
CA GLN A 9 2.83 12.15 -2.71
C GLN A 9 3.45 13.40 -2.05
N LYS A 10 4.77 13.40 -1.89
CA LYS A 10 5.51 14.60 -1.48
C LYS A 10 5.61 15.61 -2.62
N GLN A 11 5.90 16.86 -2.27
CA GLN A 11 6.07 17.94 -3.25
C GLN A 11 7.21 17.61 -4.22
N GLY A 12 6.98 17.85 -5.53
CA GLY A 12 7.96 17.60 -6.57
C GLY A 12 8.07 16.14 -7.03
N ILE A 13 7.35 15.22 -6.40
CA ILE A 13 7.26 13.82 -6.83
C ILE A 13 6.18 13.66 -7.89
N TRP A 14 6.51 12.93 -8.95
CA TRP A 14 5.59 12.61 -10.03
C TRP A 14 4.81 11.34 -9.71
N GLY A 15 3.52 11.30 -10.06
CA GLY A 15 2.67 10.14 -9.78
C GLY A 15 3.20 8.82 -10.37
N LYS A 16 3.91 8.88 -11.50
CA LYS A 16 4.60 7.70 -12.06
C LYS A 16 5.68 7.13 -11.12
N GLN A 17 6.44 7.98 -10.43
CA GLN A 17 7.46 7.51 -9.47
C GLN A 17 6.81 6.76 -8.31
N VAL A 18 5.67 7.28 -7.83
CA VAL A 18 4.86 6.62 -6.78
C VAL A 18 4.33 5.29 -7.27
N ALA A 19 3.70 5.24 -8.45
CA ALA A 19 3.15 4.02 -9.02
C ALA A 19 4.23 2.95 -9.25
N ASP A 20 5.38 3.32 -9.82
CA ASP A 20 6.48 2.40 -10.08
C ASP A 20 7.08 1.85 -8.78
N ALA A 21 7.26 2.69 -7.75
CA ALA A 21 7.73 2.26 -6.43
C ALA A 21 6.73 1.35 -5.72
N TYR A 22 5.44 1.70 -5.78
CA TYR A 22 4.38 0.87 -5.20
C TYR A 22 4.26 -0.48 -5.92
N GLN A 23 4.45 -0.54 -7.24
CA GLN A 23 4.44 -1.78 -7.99
C GLN A 23 5.57 -2.71 -7.52
N ARG A 24 6.81 -2.20 -7.38
CA ARG A 24 7.95 -2.98 -6.84
C ARG A 24 7.66 -3.51 -5.44
N PHE A 25 7.15 -2.65 -4.57
CA PHE A 25 6.71 -3.03 -3.23
C PHE A 25 5.65 -4.16 -3.32
N ALA A 26 4.61 -3.98 -4.12
CA ALA A 26 3.51 -4.92 -4.19
C ALA A 26 3.92 -6.27 -4.78
N ASP A 27 4.74 -6.28 -5.82
CA ASP A 27 5.26 -7.49 -6.45
C ASP A 27 6.12 -8.31 -5.48
N HIS A 28 6.90 -7.63 -4.63
CA HIS A 28 7.71 -8.28 -3.60
C HIS A 28 6.83 -8.93 -2.53
N PHE A 29 5.93 -8.15 -1.92
CA PHE A 29 5.06 -8.65 -0.85
C PHE A 29 4.10 -9.74 -1.33
N THR A 30 3.58 -9.65 -2.55
CA THR A 30 2.67 -10.67 -3.12
C THR A 30 3.37 -12.03 -3.30
N LYS A 31 4.69 -12.06 -3.53
CA LYS A 31 5.46 -13.32 -3.59
C LYS A 31 5.58 -13.98 -2.21
N LEU A 32 5.76 -13.18 -1.16
CA LEU A 32 5.95 -13.66 0.21
C LEU A 32 4.63 -14.00 0.90
N LEU A 33 3.54 -13.30 0.53
CA LEU A 33 2.23 -13.43 1.14
C LEU A 33 1.13 -13.52 0.08
N PRO A 34 1.07 -14.61 -0.71
CA PRO A 34 0.18 -14.73 -1.87
C PRO A 34 -1.32 -14.73 -1.53
N GLN A 35 -1.68 -15.00 -0.27
CA GLN A 35 -3.06 -14.88 0.21
C GLN A 35 -3.49 -13.44 0.46
N PHE A 36 -2.55 -12.49 0.46
CA PHE A 36 -2.77 -11.07 0.68
C PHE A 36 -2.65 -10.34 -0.67
N LYS A 37 -3.78 -10.16 -1.35
CA LYS A 37 -3.83 -9.82 -2.78
C LYS A 37 -3.97 -8.32 -2.98
N LEU A 38 -3.11 -7.70 -3.78
CA LEU A 38 -3.36 -6.32 -4.22
C LEU A 38 -4.55 -6.31 -5.19
N ILE A 39 -5.61 -5.58 -4.85
CA ILE A 39 -6.73 -5.27 -5.75
C ILE A 39 -6.35 -4.14 -6.70
N GLY A 40 -5.62 -3.14 -6.20
CA GLY A 40 -5.07 -2.09 -7.02
C GLY A 40 -4.52 -0.90 -6.23
N LEU A 41 -3.74 -0.08 -6.93
CA LEU A 41 -3.36 1.27 -6.53
C LEU A 41 -4.16 2.26 -7.37
N PHE A 42 -4.79 3.23 -6.72
CA PHE A 42 -5.68 4.19 -7.35
C PHE A 42 -5.20 5.60 -7.01
N SER A 43 -5.13 6.46 -8.01
CA SER A 43 -4.99 7.90 -7.82
C SER A 43 -6.37 8.55 -7.85
N ARG A 44 -6.62 9.48 -6.93
CA ARG A 44 -7.82 10.31 -6.95
C ARG A 44 -7.69 11.39 -8.02
N ASP A 45 -8.76 11.64 -8.76
CA ASP A 45 -8.81 12.74 -9.71
C ASP A 45 -8.75 14.09 -8.97
N LEU A 46 -7.94 15.02 -9.50
CA LEU A 46 -7.60 16.31 -8.88
C LEU A 46 -8.83 17.20 -8.64
N TYR A 47 -9.93 16.95 -9.34
CA TYR A 47 -11.17 17.71 -9.22
C TYR A 47 -12.08 17.31 -8.05
N MET A 48 -11.72 16.27 -7.27
CA MET A 48 -12.57 15.72 -6.20
C MET A 48 -12.07 16.00 -4.76
N GLY A 49 -11.24 17.02 -4.56
CA GLY A 49 -10.86 17.57 -3.25
C GLY A 49 -9.38 17.40 -2.89
N HIS A 50 -8.99 17.64 -1.64
CA HIS A 50 -7.59 17.93 -1.30
C HIS A 50 -6.72 16.72 -0.89
N ARG A 51 -7.22 15.73 -0.13
CA ARG A 51 -6.48 14.53 0.33
C ARG A 51 -7.43 13.38 0.69
N PRO A 52 -6.96 12.11 0.76
CA PRO A 52 -5.65 11.62 0.29
C PRO A 52 -5.58 11.51 -1.24
N GLN A 53 -4.39 11.62 -1.82
CA GLN A 53 -4.20 11.58 -3.28
C GLN A 53 -4.21 10.16 -3.86
N TYR A 54 -3.72 9.20 -3.09
CA TYR A 54 -3.66 7.80 -3.50
C TYR A 54 -4.31 6.92 -2.45
N PHE A 55 -4.90 5.82 -2.92
CA PHE A 55 -5.23 4.70 -2.05
C PHE A 55 -4.85 3.39 -2.72
N ALA A 56 -4.37 2.44 -1.92
CA ALA A 56 -4.16 1.07 -2.33
C ALA A 56 -5.11 0.16 -1.56
N LEU A 57 -5.66 -0.83 -2.24
CA LEU A 57 -6.60 -1.77 -1.65
C LEU A 57 -6.04 -3.17 -1.75
N TRP A 58 -5.93 -3.85 -0.62
CA TRP A 58 -5.50 -5.23 -0.53
C TRP A 58 -6.63 -6.10 0.00
N GLU A 59 -6.83 -7.28 -0.56
CA GLU A 59 -7.80 -8.27 -0.10
C GLU A 59 -7.10 -9.39 0.68
N PHE A 60 -7.72 -9.77 1.79
CA PHE A 60 -7.24 -10.87 2.64
C PHE A 60 -8.41 -11.60 3.31
N SER A 61 -8.16 -12.80 3.82
CA SER A 61 -9.22 -13.72 4.26
C SER A 61 -9.39 -13.73 5.78
N ALA A 62 -8.32 -13.56 6.54
CA ALA A 62 -8.35 -13.61 8.00
C ALA A 62 -7.39 -12.58 8.64
N TYR A 63 -7.67 -12.15 9.89
CA TYR A 63 -6.76 -11.27 10.62
C TYR A 63 -5.35 -11.87 10.82
N ALA A 64 -5.24 -13.20 10.85
CA ALA A 64 -3.96 -13.89 10.86
C ALA A 64 -3.08 -13.56 9.63
N ASP A 65 -3.66 -13.15 8.50
CA ASP A 65 -2.91 -12.70 7.33
C ASP A 65 -2.24 -11.33 7.58
N LEU A 66 -2.88 -10.46 8.37
CA LEU A 66 -2.28 -9.20 8.81
C LEU A 66 -1.15 -9.46 9.82
N ASP A 67 -1.32 -10.43 10.71
CA ASP A 67 -0.24 -10.84 11.62
C ASP A 67 0.97 -11.39 10.85
N ALA A 68 0.72 -12.16 9.78
CA ALA A 68 1.77 -12.65 8.90
C ALA A 68 2.49 -11.50 8.18
N TRP A 69 1.75 -10.53 7.65
CA TRP A 69 2.34 -9.32 7.07
C TRP A 69 3.15 -8.53 8.10
N ALA A 70 2.63 -8.36 9.31
CA ALA A 70 3.33 -7.69 10.40
C ALA A 70 4.67 -8.36 10.73
N LYS A 71 4.72 -9.70 10.69
CA LYS A 71 5.93 -10.48 10.93
C LYS A 71 6.96 -10.33 9.81
N LEU A 72 6.55 -10.18 8.54
CA LEU A 72 7.49 -9.98 7.43
C LEU A 72 8.41 -8.79 7.67
N TRP A 73 7.93 -7.72 8.30
CA TRP A 73 8.76 -6.56 8.64
C TRP A 73 9.98 -6.89 9.51
N THR A 74 9.94 -7.97 10.28
CA THR A 74 11.05 -8.39 11.14
C THR A 74 12.17 -9.13 10.39
N THR A 75 11.85 -9.82 9.31
CA THR A 75 12.78 -10.73 8.61
C THR A 75 13.03 -10.37 7.15
N ASP A 76 12.25 -9.46 6.56
CA ASP A 76 12.30 -9.11 5.14
C ASP A 76 13.04 -7.79 4.90
N ASP A 77 14.37 -7.88 4.78
CA ASP A 77 15.26 -6.74 4.56
C ASP A 77 14.92 -5.98 3.27
N GLU A 78 14.58 -6.70 2.20
CA GLU A 78 14.23 -6.12 0.91
C GLU A 78 12.87 -5.41 0.98
N GLY A 79 11.88 -6.01 1.63
CA GLY A 79 10.59 -5.37 1.89
C GLY A 79 10.74 -4.08 2.70
N ARG A 80 11.64 -4.06 3.70
CA ARG A 80 11.98 -2.83 4.44
C ARG A 80 12.62 -1.78 3.54
N ARG A 81 13.57 -2.16 2.69
CA ARG A 81 14.23 -1.25 1.72
C ARG A 81 13.20 -0.62 0.77
N LEU A 82 12.32 -1.44 0.18
CA LEU A 82 11.27 -0.98 -0.73
C LEU A 82 10.26 -0.05 -0.04
N THR A 83 9.97 -0.31 1.23
CA THR A 83 9.06 0.54 2.02
C THR A 83 9.69 1.87 2.38
N GLN A 84 10.99 1.89 2.66
CA GLN A 84 11.74 3.11 2.87
C GLN A 84 11.78 3.95 1.60
N GLU A 85 12.07 3.32 0.44
CA GLU A 85 12.01 3.96 -0.88
C GLU A 85 10.63 4.59 -1.14
N LEU A 86 9.55 3.87 -0.83
CA LEU A 86 8.20 4.41 -0.96
C LEU A 86 7.96 5.58 0.02
N SER A 87 8.43 5.47 1.26
CA SER A 87 8.32 6.52 2.29
C SER A 87 9.14 7.78 1.98
N GLU A 88 10.14 7.69 1.11
CA GLU A 88 10.85 8.86 0.57
C GLU A 88 9.97 9.64 -0.41
N LEU A 89 9.05 8.96 -1.12
CA LEU A 89 8.18 9.54 -2.15
C LEU A 89 6.83 10.02 -1.60
N VAL A 90 6.31 9.38 -0.55
CA VAL A 90 4.96 9.62 -0.05
C VAL A 90 4.93 9.97 1.44
N GLN A 91 3.81 10.50 1.91
CA GLN A 91 3.61 11.00 3.26
C GLN A 91 2.14 10.82 3.69
N ASN A 92 1.85 11.13 4.96
CA ASN A 92 0.50 11.08 5.55
C ASN A 92 -0.16 9.70 5.41
N TRP A 93 0.59 8.65 5.70
CA TRP A 93 0.08 7.28 5.69
C TRP A 93 -1.08 7.11 6.67
N ASP A 94 -2.19 6.56 6.19
CA ASP A 94 -3.31 6.10 7.00
C ASP A 94 -3.74 4.72 6.49
N ALA A 95 -4.07 3.80 7.40
CA ALA A 95 -4.42 2.45 7.03
C ALA A 95 -5.61 1.94 7.85
N LYS A 96 -6.53 1.26 7.17
CA LYS A 96 -7.81 0.82 7.73
C LYS A 96 -8.16 -0.58 7.24
N VAL A 97 -8.73 -1.39 8.14
CA VAL A 97 -9.38 -2.64 7.76
C VAL A 97 -10.85 -2.38 7.46
N LEU A 98 -11.28 -2.75 6.27
CA LEU A 98 -12.65 -2.64 5.78
C LEU A 98 -13.25 -4.03 5.61
N ARG A 99 -14.55 -4.13 5.84
CA ARG A 99 -15.33 -5.34 5.55
C ARG A 99 -16.35 -5.03 4.47
N LYS A 100 -16.41 -5.89 3.44
CA LYS A 100 -17.46 -5.84 2.44
C LYS A 100 -18.80 -6.16 3.10
N LEU A 101 -19.80 -5.30 2.95
CA LEU A 101 -21.15 -5.51 3.47
C LEU A 101 -22.13 -6.00 2.38
N LEU A 102 -21.87 -5.63 1.12
CA LEU A 102 -22.64 -5.98 -0.08
C LEU A 102 -21.68 -6.40 -1.18
#